data_AF-A0A8T7EXI8-F1
#
_entry.id   AF-A0A8T7EXI8-F1
#
_cell.length_a   1.000
_cell.length_b   1.000
_cell.length_c   1.000
_cell.angle_alpha   90.00
_cell.angle_beta   90.00
_cell.angle_gamma   90.00
#
_symmetry.space_group_name_H-M   'P 1'
#
loop_
_entity.id
_entity.type
_entity.pdbx_description
1 polymer ?
#
loop_
_entity_poly.entity_id
_entity_poly.type
_entity_poly.pdbx_seq_one_letter_code
_entity_poly.pdbx_strand_id
1 'polypeptide(L)'
;MDAQSLARFVGTAEAAIIGLDEISAILFEMCPALRVVARNGVGMDNVDLAAASARGILVTTPLGANSTSVAELAIGLTITLARHVIPTHNRVQRGEWRRTQGMQLSGKTLGIVGLGAHR
;
A
#
# COMPACT_ATOMS: atom_id res chain seq x y z
N MET A 1 -8.91 12.94 -4.59
CA MET A 1 -9.74 13.83 -5.42
C MET A 1 -10.89 13.00 -5.99
N ASP A 2 -12.06 13.57 -6.30
CA ASP A 2 -13.09 12.80 -7.03
C ASP A 2 -12.66 12.55 -8.49
N ALA A 3 -13.25 11.55 -9.14
CA ALA A 3 -12.84 11.13 -10.48
C ALA A 3 -12.98 12.22 -11.56
N GLN A 4 -13.98 13.11 -11.46
CA GLN A 4 -14.19 14.18 -12.44
C GLN A 4 -13.14 15.28 -12.27
N SER A 5 -12.86 15.67 -11.03
CA SER A 5 -11.81 16.63 -10.71
C SER A 5 -10.44 16.11 -11.16
N LEU A 6 -10.18 14.80 -10.97
CA LEU A 6 -8.95 14.15 -11.45
C LEU A 6 -8.87 14.16 -12.96
N ALA A 7 -9.96 13.84 -13.66
CA ALA A 7 -10.00 13.87 -15.12
C ALA A 7 -9.74 15.27 -15.69
N ARG A 8 -10.25 16.33 -15.05
CA ARG A 8 -9.93 17.71 -15.44
C ARG A 8 -8.45 18.04 -15.25
N PHE A 9 -7.84 17.50 -14.19
CA PHE A 9 -6.41 17.68 -13.95
C PHE A 9 -5.54 16.93 -14.97
N VAL A 10 -5.90 15.68 -15.30
CA VAL A 10 -5.21 14.88 -16.33
C VAL A 10 -5.39 15.51 -17.71
N GLY A 11 -6.57 16.04 -18.00
CA GLY A 11 -6.86 16.77 -19.23
C GLY A 11 -6.54 15.95 -20.48
N THR A 12 -5.66 16.48 -21.32
CA THR A 12 -5.29 15.89 -22.63
C THR A 12 -3.98 15.08 -22.57
N ALA A 13 -3.51 14.72 -21.38
CA ALA A 13 -2.27 13.97 -21.25
C ALA A 13 -2.40 12.55 -21.82
N GLU A 14 -1.35 12.08 -22.51
CA GLU A 14 -1.26 10.70 -23.01
C GLU A 14 -0.79 9.70 -21.94
N ALA A 15 -0.14 10.19 -20.88
CA ALA A 15 0.31 9.38 -19.76
C ALA A 15 0.08 10.11 -18.43
N ALA A 16 -0.28 9.34 -17.39
CA ALA A 16 -0.47 9.87 -16.04
C ALA A 16 0.26 9.03 -15.01
N ILE A 17 0.85 9.70 -14.01
CA ILE A 17 1.35 9.06 -12.78
C ILE A 17 0.37 9.38 -11.67
N ILE A 18 -0.30 8.37 -11.12
CA ILE A 18 -1.42 8.56 -10.18
C ILE A 18 -1.13 7.82 -8.86
N GLY A 19 -1.40 8.47 -7.73
CA GLY A 19 -1.07 7.97 -6.39
C GLY A 19 -2.17 7.14 -5.74
N LEU A 20 -2.95 7.79 -4.87
CA LEU A 20 -4.02 7.18 -4.08
C LEU A 20 -5.42 7.47 -4.65
N ASP A 21 -5.51 8.32 -5.68
CA ASP A 21 -6.78 8.69 -6.29
C ASP A 21 -7.44 7.50 -6.98
N GLU A 22 -8.76 7.57 -7.11
CA GLU A 22 -9.56 6.54 -7.77
C GLU A 22 -9.39 6.64 -9.30
N ILE A 23 -8.92 5.55 -9.92
CA ILE A 23 -8.72 5.44 -11.37
C ILE A 23 -9.93 4.70 -11.93
N SER A 24 -11.07 5.39 -12.01
CA SER A 24 -12.36 4.81 -12.41
C SER A 24 -12.63 4.94 -13.92
N ALA A 25 -13.69 4.27 -14.39
CA ALA A 25 -14.17 4.40 -15.78
C ALA A 25 -14.39 5.86 -16.23
N ILE A 26 -14.87 6.73 -15.33
CA ILE A 26 -15.09 8.16 -15.60
C ILE A 26 -13.80 8.85 -16.03
N LEU A 27 -12.68 8.54 -15.39
CA LEU A 27 -11.38 9.10 -15.76
C LEU A 27 -11.03 8.73 -17.21
N PHE A 28 -11.18 7.45 -17.56
CA PHE A 28 -10.87 6.98 -18.91
C PHE A 28 -11.85 7.51 -19.97
N GLU A 29 -13.10 7.78 -19.59
CA GLU A 29 -14.09 8.43 -20.45
C GLU A 29 -13.75 9.89 -20.75
N MET A 30 -13.36 10.64 -19.74
CA MET A 30 -13.09 12.07 -19.84
C MET A 30 -11.69 12.39 -20.40
N CYS A 31 -10.77 11.43 -20.40
CA CYS A 31 -9.40 11.60 -20.89
C CYS A 31 -9.14 10.73 -22.14
N PRO A 32 -9.69 11.10 -23.32
CA PRO A 32 -9.61 10.27 -24.53
C PRO A 32 -8.20 10.12 -25.11
N ALA A 33 -7.27 11.02 -24.76
CA ALA A 33 -5.88 10.94 -25.18
C ALA A 33 -5.05 9.98 -24.31
N LEU A 34 -5.56 9.55 -23.15
CA LEU A 34 -4.81 8.78 -22.18
C LEU A 34 -4.54 7.36 -22.69
N ARG A 35 -3.26 6.94 -22.65
CA ARG A 35 -2.78 5.64 -23.14
C ARG A 35 -2.10 4.82 -22.06
N VAL A 36 -1.49 5.48 -21.07
CA VAL A 36 -0.74 4.83 -19.99
C VAL A 36 -1.05 5.46 -18.64
N VAL A 37 -1.27 4.63 -17.63
CA VAL A 37 -1.34 5.04 -16.22
C VAL A 37 -0.29 4.28 -15.42
N ALA A 38 0.67 5.00 -14.85
CA ALA A 38 1.62 4.46 -13.90
C ALA A 38 1.16 4.76 -12.48
N ARG A 39 0.83 3.73 -11.72
CA ARG A 39 0.36 3.88 -10.34
C ARG A 39 1.56 3.97 -9.39
N ASN A 40 1.59 5.00 -8.55
CA ASN A 40 2.63 5.19 -7.53
C ASN A 40 2.30 4.38 -6.26
N GLY A 41 2.46 3.05 -6.36
CA GLY A 41 2.30 2.08 -5.29
C GLY A 41 1.79 0.72 -5.80
N VAL A 42 1.89 -0.33 -4.98
CA VAL A 42 1.69 -1.72 -5.45
C VAL A 42 0.22 -2.13 -5.61
N GLY A 43 -0.66 -1.74 -4.68
CA GLY A 43 -2.08 -2.10 -4.72
C GLY A 43 -2.81 -1.53 -5.93
N MET A 44 -3.76 -2.30 -6.46
CA MET A 44 -4.60 -1.96 -7.63
C MET A 44 -6.09 -1.91 -7.30
N ASP A 45 -6.45 -1.96 -6.02
CA ASP A 45 -7.85 -2.06 -5.56
C ASP A 45 -8.71 -0.85 -5.99
N ASN A 46 -8.07 0.30 -6.25
CA ASN A 46 -8.68 1.55 -6.66
C ASN A 46 -8.62 1.80 -8.18
N VAL A 47 -8.37 0.77 -8.99
CA VAL A 47 -8.27 0.86 -10.45
C VAL A 47 -9.34 0.02 -11.12
N ASP A 48 -10.13 0.64 -11.99
CA ASP A 48 -11.03 -0.08 -12.90
C ASP A 48 -10.24 -0.67 -14.08
N LEU A 49 -9.59 -1.82 -13.82
CA LEU A 49 -8.79 -2.53 -14.81
C LEU A 49 -9.62 -2.99 -16.01
N ALA A 50 -10.92 -3.23 -15.82
CA ALA A 50 -11.83 -3.62 -16.90
C ALA A 50 -12.06 -2.44 -17.86
N ALA A 51 -12.37 -1.26 -17.33
CA ALA A 51 -12.53 -0.05 -18.13
C ALA A 51 -11.23 0.37 -18.83
N ALA A 52 -10.08 0.24 -18.15
CA ALA A 52 -8.77 0.48 -18.75
C ALA A 52 -8.52 -0.47 -19.94
N SER A 53 -8.78 -1.77 -19.74
CA SER A 53 -8.59 -2.79 -20.77
C SER A 53 -9.53 -2.58 -21.96
N ALA A 54 -10.79 -2.23 -21.72
CA ALA A 54 -11.77 -1.94 -22.77
C ALA A 54 -11.37 -0.75 -23.66
N ARG A 55 -10.59 0.20 -23.12
CA ARG A 55 -10.03 1.34 -23.85
C ARG A 55 -8.60 1.14 -24.37
N GLY A 56 -7.98 -0.02 -24.12
CA GLY A 56 -6.60 -0.28 -24.50
C GLY A 56 -5.57 0.57 -23.74
N ILE A 57 -5.90 1.00 -22.53
CA ILE A 57 -5.03 1.80 -21.66
C ILE A 57 -4.15 0.85 -20.85
N LEU A 58 -2.83 1.03 -20.94
CA LEU A 58 -1.87 0.27 -20.13
C LEU A 58 -1.84 0.82 -18.70
N VAL A 59 -2.14 -0.03 -17.73
CA VAL A 59 -1.94 0.29 -16.30
C VAL A 59 -0.74 -0.48 -15.79
N THR A 60 0.21 0.21 -15.16
CA THR A 60 1.42 -0.38 -14.58
C THR A 60 1.63 0.08 -13.14
N THR A 61 2.31 -0.75 -12.35
CA THR A 61 2.66 -0.50 -10.96
C THR A 61 4.07 -1.00 -10.68
N PRO A 62 4.84 -0.39 -9.76
CA PRO A 62 6.14 -0.90 -9.34
C PRO A 62 5.97 -2.14 -8.45
N LEU A 63 5.66 -3.29 -9.06
CA LEU A 63 5.50 -4.57 -8.37
C LEU A 63 6.72 -4.89 -7.49
N GLY A 64 6.47 -5.32 -6.26
CA GLY A 64 7.52 -5.70 -5.30
C GLY A 64 8.30 -4.53 -4.68
N ALA A 65 8.08 -3.28 -5.10
CA ALA A 65 8.89 -2.14 -4.65
C ALA A 65 8.82 -1.88 -3.13
N ASN A 66 7.76 -2.32 -2.45
CA ASN A 66 7.61 -2.19 -1.00
C ASN A 66 7.82 -3.51 -0.23
N SER A 67 8.21 -4.60 -0.89
CA SER A 67 8.30 -5.93 -0.25
C SER A 67 9.26 -5.94 0.94
N THR A 68 10.44 -5.34 0.79
CA THR A 68 11.42 -5.23 1.88
C THR A 68 10.88 -4.40 3.04
N SER A 69 10.33 -3.22 2.76
CA SER A 69 9.79 -2.34 3.81
C SER A 69 8.64 -2.99 4.58
N VAL A 70 7.77 -3.74 3.90
CA VAL A 70 6.68 -4.48 4.55
C VAL A 70 7.24 -5.61 5.42
N ALA A 71 8.24 -6.35 4.94
CA ALA A 71 8.87 -7.43 5.71
C ALA A 71 9.56 -6.89 6.98
N GLU A 72 10.31 -5.81 6.87
CA GLU A 72 10.97 -5.15 8.01
C GLU A 72 9.95 -4.68 9.04
N LEU A 73 8.87 -4.02 8.60
CA LEU A 73 7.82 -3.57 9.49
C LEU A 73 7.10 -4.74 10.16
N ALA A 74 6.81 -5.82 9.44
CA ALA A 74 6.17 -7.01 10.01
C ALA A 74 7.02 -7.67 11.10
N ILE A 75 8.34 -7.77 10.90
CA ILE A 75 9.28 -8.26 11.91
C ILE A 75 9.31 -7.32 13.12
N GLY A 76 9.38 -6.00 12.88
CA GLY A 76 9.37 -4.98 13.94
C GLY A 76 8.09 -5.04 14.79
N LEU A 77 6.92 -5.17 14.15
CA LEU A 77 5.63 -5.32 14.83
C LEU A 77 5.55 -6.63 15.61
N THR A 78 6.09 -7.73 15.07
CA THR A 78 6.15 -9.02 15.78
C THR A 78 6.90 -8.90 17.11
N ILE A 79 8.07 -8.25 17.11
CA ILE A 79 8.86 -8.01 18.33
C ILE A 79 8.13 -7.04 19.26
N THR A 80 7.56 -5.97 18.70
CA THR A 80 6.80 -4.94 19.45
C THR A 80 5.67 -5.56 20.25
N LEU A 81 4.90 -6.46 19.62
CA LEU A 81 3.82 -7.20 20.25
C LEU A 81 4.33 -8.18 21.30
N ALA A 82 5.32 -9.01 20.95
CA ALA A 82 5.88 -10.01 21.86
C ALA A 82 6.48 -9.38 23.13
N ARG A 83 6.97 -8.14 23.06
CA ARG A 83 7.62 -7.44 24.18
C ARG A 83 6.77 -6.34 24.82
N HIS A 84 5.52 -6.20 24.42
CA HIS A 84 4.61 -5.14 24.91
C HIS A 84 5.26 -3.75 24.87
N VAL A 85 5.94 -3.42 23.76
CA VAL A 85 6.74 -2.18 23.66
C VAL A 85 5.84 -0.95 23.79
N ILE A 86 4.71 -0.89 23.08
CA ILE A 86 3.82 0.28 23.12
C ILE A 86 3.18 0.51 24.51
N PRO A 87 2.54 -0.49 25.16
CA PRO A 87 2.03 -0.28 26.52
C PRO A 87 3.12 0.06 27.53
N THR A 88 4.30 -0.56 27.43
CA THR A 88 5.44 -0.28 28.33
C THR A 88 5.95 1.15 28.12
N HIS A 89 6.11 1.58 26.87
CA HIS A 89 6.49 2.95 26.52
C HIS A 89 5.51 3.97 27.12
N ASN A 90 4.21 3.77 26.91
CA ASN A 90 3.18 4.68 27.42
C ASN A 90 3.18 4.79 28.95
N ARG A 91 3.52 3.71 29.67
CA ARG A 91 3.66 3.73 31.14
C ARG A 91 4.90 4.50 31.58
N VAL A 92 6.04 4.25 30.95
CA VAL A 92 7.29 4.96 31.24
C VAL A 92 7.12 6.46 31.01
N GLN A 93 6.44 6.87 29.94
CA GLN A 93 6.12 8.28 29.67
C GLN A 93 5.28 8.94 30.78
N ARG A 94 4.51 8.16 31.55
CA ARG A 94 3.75 8.63 32.73
C ARG A 94 4.53 8.55 34.05
N GLY A 95 5.82 8.25 34.00
CA GLY A 95 6.66 8.07 35.20
C GLY A 95 6.48 6.71 35.89
N GLU A 96 5.74 5.77 35.29
CA GLU A 96 5.55 4.44 35.85
C GLU A 96 6.67 3.49 35.40
N TRP A 97 7.64 3.21 36.28
CA TRP A 97 8.71 2.24 36.00
C TRP A 97 8.36 0.84 36.51
N ARG A 98 7.56 0.11 35.75
CA ARG A 98 7.11 -1.25 36.09
C ARG A 98 7.59 -2.27 35.07
N ARG A 99 8.08 -3.41 35.56
CA ARG A 99 8.52 -4.51 34.71
C ARG A 99 7.29 -5.18 34.07
N THR A 100 7.32 -5.31 32.75
CA THR A 100 6.32 -6.07 31.98
C THR A 100 7.01 -7.33 31.46
N GLN A 101 6.46 -8.50 31.77
CA GLN A 101 6.94 -9.75 31.18
C GLN A 101 6.40 -9.88 29.76
N GLY A 102 7.29 -10.05 28.79
CA GLY A 102 6.93 -10.38 27.42
C GLY A 102 7.30 -11.83 27.09
N MET A 103 7.27 -12.14 25.80
CA MET A 103 7.63 -13.44 25.23
C MET A 103 8.90 -13.33 24.39
N GLN A 104 9.75 -14.34 24.47
CA GLN A 104 10.87 -14.53 23.54
C GLN A 104 10.39 -15.26 22.28
N LEU A 105 10.86 -14.80 21.12
CA LEU A 105 10.52 -15.41 19.82
C LEU A 105 11.34 -16.68 19.52
N SER A 106 12.54 -16.82 20.09
CA SER A 106 13.35 -18.02 19.91
C SER A 106 12.60 -19.28 20.33
N GLY A 107 12.66 -20.32 19.50
CA GLY A 107 11.94 -21.57 19.72
C GLY A 107 10.42 -21.49 19.49
N LYS A 108 9.90 -20.37 18.95
CA LYS A 108 8.51 -20.25 18.50
C LYS A 108 8.42 -20.52 16.99
N THR A 109 7.23 -20.92 16.56
CA THR A 109 6.89 -21.07 15.15
C THR A 109 6.28 -19.77 14.62
N LEU A 110 6.85 -19.22 13.54
CA LEU A 110 6.25 -18.12 12.80
C LEU A 110 5.41 -18.68 11.65
N GLY A 111 4.10 -18.47 11.70
CA GLY A 111 3.20 -18.82 10.60
C GLY A 111 3.18 -17.71 9.55
N ILE A 112 3.57 -18.01 8.32
CA ILE A 112 3.48 -17.09 7.17
C ILE A 112 2.31 -17.58 6.30
N VAL A 113 1.29 -16.75 6.15
CA VAL A 113 0.14 -17.03 5.28
C VAL A 113 0.26 -16.19 4.02
N GLY A 114 0.52 -16.85 2.90
CA GLY A 114 0.85 -16.21 1.63
C GLY A 114 2.36 -16.06 1.44
N LEU A 115 2.89 -16.58 0.33
CA LEU A 115 4.30 -16.52 -0.05
C LEU A 115 4.50 -15.68 -1.33
N GLY A 116 3.59 -14.73 -1.56
CA GLY A 116 3.61 -13.84 -2.71
C GLY A 116 4.53 -12.63 -2.48
N ALA A 117 5.27 -12.25 -3.52
CA ALA A 117 5.98 -10.97 -3.64
C ALA A 117 6.41 -10.73 -5.11
N HIS A 118 5.63 -11.28 -6.05
CA HIS A 118 6.01 -11.82 -7.37
C HIS A 118 7.26 -11.25 -8.08
N ARG A 119 8.00 -12.19 -8.70
CA ARG A 119 8.96 -11.98 -9.80
C ARG A 119 8.30 -11.39 -11.04
#